data_AF-A0A4D8PRT3-F1
#
_entry.id   AF-A0A4D8PRT3-F1
#
_cell.length_a   1.000
_cell.length_b   1.000
_cell.length_c   1.000
_cell.angle_alpha   90.00
_cell.angle_beta   90.00
_cell.angle_gamma   90.00
#
_symmetry.space_group_name_H-M   'P 1'
#
loop_
_entity.id
_entity.type
_entity.pdbx_description
1 polymer ?
#
loop_
_entity_poly.entity_id
_entity_poly.type
_entity_poly.pdbx_seq_one_letter_code
_entity_poly.pdbx_strand_id
1 'polypeptide(L)'
;MMKEAVPFVTTPRAAKRLVNVYALIRMQVEEADLISLMSPQSSSAKALVMLLAIDIGLPRAAQVLRQEMRRSPHPVRELVDDVIAKCGNHQNEVRQQMQTLGELLANIQPVPDLEQFRRWLPYVDRFSFHKPEALKTILEATVPV
;
A
#
# COMPACT_ATOMS: atom_id res chain seq x y z
N MET A 1 10.79 -7.66 -8.54
CA MET A 1 9.56 -8.39 -8.20
C MET A 1 9.57 -8.86 -6.75
N MET A 2 10.08 -10.04 -6.35
CA MET A 2 9.91 -10.47 -4.94
C MET A 2 10.88 -9.83 -3.93
N LYS A 3 12.07 -9.39 -4.36
CA LYS A 3 13.06 -8.77 -3.46
C LYS A 3 12.54 -7.49 -2.77
N GLU A 4 11.65 -6.75 -3.44
CA GLU A 4 11.10 -5.48 -2.94
C GLU A 4 10.07 -5.68 -1.83
N ALA A 5 9.47 -6.87 -1.73
CA ALA A 5 8.51 -7.20 -0.68
C ALA A 5 9.17 -7.76 0.60
N VAL A 6 10.43 -8.20 0.52
CA VAL A 6 11.18 -8.79 1.63
C VAL A 6 11.11 -7.94 2.91
N PRO A 7 11.26 -6.60 2.85
CA PRO A 7 11.24 -5.79 4.07
C PRO A 7 9.88 -5.74 4.77
N PHE A 8 8.78 -5.94 4.03
CA PHE A 8 7.42 -5.89 4.57
C PHE A 8 6.93 -7.26 5.04
N VAL A 9 7.58 -8.34 4.60
CA VAL A 9 7.10 -9.70 4.72
C VAL A 9 8.12 -10.52 5.52
N THR A 10 8.03 -10.41 6.85
CA THR A 10 9.01 -10.98 7.77
C THR A 10 8.70 -12.41 8.21
N THR A 11 7.55 -12.97 7.83
CA THR A 11 7.13 -14.33 8.22
C THR A 11 6.81 -15.20 7.01
N PRO A 12 7.04 -16.54 7.08
CA PRO A 12 6.66 -17.46 6.02
C PRO A 12 5.16 -17.40 5.67
N ARG A 13 4.30 -17.19 6.67
CA ARG A 13 2.85 -17.04 6.49
C ARG A 13 2.52 -15.79 5.68
N ALA A 14 3.17 -14.66 5.97
CA ALA A 14 2.99 -13.42 5.21
C ALA A 14 3.46 -13.60 3.76
N ALA A 15 4.58 -14.29 3.53
CA ALA A 15 5.10 -14.55 2.19
C ALA A 15 4.14 -15.41 1.36
N LYS A 16 3.62 -16.49 1.96
CA LYS A 16 2.60 -17.32 1.31
C LYS A 16 1.33 -16.51 1.01
N ARG A 17 0.88 -15.66 1.94
CA ARG A 17 -0.28 -14.80 1.71
C ARG A 17 -0.06 -13.86 0.53
N LEU A 18 1.11 -13.23 0.44
CA LEU A 18 1.46 -12.33 -0.67
C LEU A 18 1.40 -13.06 -2.01
N VAL A 19 2.03 -14.24 -2.11
CA VAL A 19 2.01 -15.06 -3.33
C VAL A 19 0.59 -15.46 -3.72
N ASN A 20 -0.21 -15.91 -2.74
CA ASN A 20 -1.58 -16.33 -2.99
C ASN A 20 -2.45 -15.17 -3.49
N VAL A 21 -2.40 -14.01 -2.84
CA VAL A 21 -3.20 -12.85 -3.25
C VAL A 21 -2.74 -12.34 -4.62
N TYR A 22 -1.43 -12.30 -4.88
CA TYR A 22 -0.89 -11.95 -6.19
C TYR A 22 -1.39 -12.89 -7.29
N ALA A 23 -1.38 -14.20 -7.04
CA ALA A 23 -1.89 -15.19 -7.99
C ALA A 23 -3.39 -15.01 -8.26
N LEU A 24 -4.19 -14.78 -7.22
CA LEU A 24 -5.64 -14.54 -7.35
C LEU A 24 -5.96 -13.26 -8.11
N ILE A 25 -5.17 -12.19 -7.93
CA ILE A 25 -5.31 -10.95 -8.70
C ILE A 25 -4.96 -11.20 -10.16
N ARG A 26 -3.85 -11.90 -10.45
CA ARG A 26 -3.45 -12.23 -11.83
C ARG A 26 -4.49 -13.02 -12.61
N MET A 27 -5.33 -13.81 -11.93
CA MET A 27 -6.42 -14.56 -12.58
C MET A 27 -7.63 -13.69 -12.94
N GLN A 28 -7.72 -12.46 -12.41
CA GLN A 28 -8.86 -11.55 -12.58
C GLN A 28 -8.56 -10.34 -13.48
N VAL A 29 -7.31 -10.11 -13.84
CA VAL A 29 -6.91 -8.96 -14.64
C VAL A 29 -7.09 -9.25 -16.13
N GLU A 30 -7.40 -8.22 -16.91
CA GLU A 30 -7.49 -8.30 -18.36
C GLU A 30 -6.13 -8.64 -19.00
N GLU A 31 -6.15 -9.13 -20.23
CA GLU A 31 -4.93 -9.55 -20.95
C GLU A 31 -3.88 -8.43 -21.05
N ALA A 32 -4.31 -7.19 -21.32
CA ALA A 32 -3.41 -6.03 -21.37
C ALA A 32 -2.71 -5.75 -20.03
N ASP A 33 -3.43 -5.92 -18.92
CA ASP A 33 -2.88 -5.78 -17.57
C ASP A 33 -1.93 -6.93 -17.24
N LEU A 34 -2.25 -8.15 -17.67
CA LEU A 34 -1.38 -9.32 -17.51
C LEU A 34 -0.05 -9.14 -18.25
N ILE A 35 -0.09 -8.65 -19.49
CA ILE A 35 1.11 -8.32 -20.28
C ILE A 35 1.95 -7.27 -19.54
N SER A 36 1.32 -6.23 -18.99
CA SER A 36 2.01 -5.21 -18.22
C SER A 36 2.66 -5.78 -16.94
N LEU A 37 2.01 -6.71 -16.25
CA LEU A 37 2.58 -7.39 -15.07
C LEU A 37 3.75 -8.32 -15.43
N MET A 38 3.78 -8.86 -16.66
CA MET A 38 4.84 -9.76 -17.13
C MET A 38 6.02 -9.02 -17.76
N SER A 39 5.83 -7.76 -18.17
CA SER A 39 6.88 -6.96 -18.79
C SER A 39 7.94 -6.54 -17.75
N PRO A 40 9.22 -6.91 -17.93
CA PRO A 40 10.29 -6.53 -17.01
C PRO A 40 10.59 -5.01 -17.03
N GLN A 41 10.16 -4.30 -18.07
CA GLN A 41 10.28 -2.85 -18.21
C GLN A 41 9.14 -2.10 -17.52
N SER A 42 8.05 -2.79 -17.17
CA SER A 42 6.90 -2.20 -16.49
C SER A 42 7.08 -2.24 -14.98
N SER A 43 6.91 -1.10 -14.33
CA SER A 43 6.82 -1.00 -12.87
C SER A 43 5.45 -1.45 -12.33
N SER A 44 4.52 -1.90 -13.18
CA SER A 44 3.19 -2.36 -12.77
C SER A 44 3.24 -3.51 -11.77
N ALA A 45 4.09 -4.49 -12.07
CA ALA A 45 4.37 -5.59 -11.18
C ALA A 45 4.92 -5.14 -9.82
N LYS A 46 5.85 -4.20 -9.85
CA LYS A 46 6.44 -3.61 -8.64
C LYS A 46 5.38 -2.89 -7.82
N ALA A 47 4.54 -2.07 -8.46
CA ALA A 47 3.45 -1.36 -7.81
C ALA A 47 2.47 -2.33 -7.12
N LEU A 48 2.00 -3.35 -7.84
CA LEU A 48 1.09 -4.34 -7.27
C LEU A 48 1.74 -5.11 -6.10
N VAL A 49 2.96 -5.60 -6.27
CA VAL A 49 3.67 -6.34 -5.22
C VAL A 49 3.93 -5.46 -3.99
N MET A 50 4.32 -4.20 -4.17
CA MET A 50 4.51 -3.26 -3.07
C MET A 50 3.18 -2.99 -2.35
N LEU A 51 2.09 -2.75 -3.08
CA LEU A 51 0.79 -2.46 -2.48
C LEU A 51 0.27 -3.65 -1.65
N LEU A 52 0.48 -4.88 -2.14
CA LEU A 52 0.19 -6.11 -1.38
C LEU A 52 1.11 -6.30 -0.18
N ALA A 53 2.40 -6.01 -0.33
CA ALA A 53 3.37 -6.11 0.75
C ALA A 53 3.03 -5.14 1.89
N ILE A 54 2.61 -3.91 1.55
CA ILE A 54 2.14 -2.90 2.50
C ILE A 54 0.84 -3.36 3.19
N ASP A 55 -0.15 -3.88 2.45
CA ASP A 55 -1.40 -4.39 3.04
C ASP A 55 -1.17 -5.56 4.01
N ILE A 56 -0.19 -6.42 3.73
CA ILE A 56 0.11 -7.59 4.57
C ILE A 56 1.00 -7.23 5.77
N GLY A 57 2.02 -6.40 5.55
CA GLY A 57 3.03 -6.08 6.57
C GLY A 57 2.65 -4.91 7.48
N LEU A 58 1.96 -3.91 6.94
CA LEU A 58 1.62 -2.65 7.61
C LEU A 58 0.13 -2.32 7.40
N PRO A 59 -0.79 -3.15 7.91
CA PRO A 59 -2.20 -3.11 7.54
C PRO A 59 -2.90 -1.78 7.88
N ARG A 60 -2.54 -1.12 8.99
CA ARG A 60 -3.13 0.17 9.37
C ARG A 60 -2.64 1.29 8.48
N ALA A 61 -1.34 1.32 8.17
CA ALA A 61 -0.79 2.25 7.19
C ALA A 61 -1.41 2.03 5.82
N ALA A 62 -1.56 0.78 5.38
CA ALA A 62 -2.16 0.44 4.10
C ALA A 62 -3.58 1.00 3.93
N GLN A 63 -4.42 0.87 4.96
CA GLN A 63 -5.79 1.39 4.94
C GLN A 63 -5.83 2.90 4.70
N VAL A 64 -5.04 3.66 5.47
CA VAL A 64 -5.01 5.13 5.36
C VAL A 64 -4.40 5.54 4.04
N LEU A 65 -3.27 4.93 3.67
CA LEU A 65 -2.55 5.27 2.44
C LEU A 65 -3.41 5.04 1.20
N ARG A 66 -4.15 3.94 1.10
CA ARG A 66 -5.04 3.69 -0.06
C ARG A 66 -6.14 4.73 -0.18
N GLN A 67 -6.66 5.27 0.93
CA GLN A 67 -7.64 6.35 0.89
C GLN A 67 -7.01 7.67 0.42
N GLU A 68 -5.84 8.01 0.97
CA GLU A 68 -5.10 9.21 0.58
C GLU A 68 -4.68 9.14 -0.89
N MET A 69 -4.22 7.98 -1.37
CA MET A 69 -3.91 7.75 -2.79
C MET A 69 -5.11 8.01 -3.69
N ARG A 70 -6.35 7.75 -3.26
CA ARG A 70 -7.55 8.02 -4.07
C ARG A 70 -7.92 9.51 -4.13
N ARG A 71 -7.51 10.30 -3.13
CA ARG A 71 -7.97 11.69 -2.95
C ARG A 71 -6.91 12.73 -3.33
N SER A 72 -5.66 12.46 -2.98
CA SER A 72 -4.56 13.43 -3.12
C SER A 72 -3.74 13.12 -4.36
N PRO A 73 -3.34 14.13 -5.15
CA PRO A 73 -2.41 13.95 -6.28
C PRO A 73 -0.94 13.79 -5.84
N HIS A 74 -0.63 13.89 -4.55
CA HIS A 74 0.77 13.89 -4.08
C HIS A 74 1.44 12.53 -4.27
N PRO A 75 2.75 12.50 -4.60
CA PRO A 75 3.56 11.28 -4.59
C PRO A 75 3.44 10.50 -3.28
N VAL A 76 3.60 9.18 -3.36
CA VAL A 76 3.39 8.28 -2.21
C VAL A 76 4.24 8.63 -0.99
N ARG A 77 5.47 9.13 -1.19
CA ARG A 77 6.33 9.56 -0.07
C ARG A 77 5.75 10.77 0.66
N GLU A 78 5.29 11.77 -0.09
CA GLU A 78 4.64 12.96 0.48
C GLU A 78 3.34 12.58 1.20
N LEU A 79 2.57 11.63 0.67
CA LEU A 79 1.37 11.11 1.37
C LEU A 79 1.72 10.47 2.72
N VAL A 80 2.84 9.76 2.81
CA VAL A 80 3.28 9.16 4.08
C VAL A 80 3.63 10.26 5.08
N ASP A 81 4.39 11.27 4.66
CA ASP A 81 4.77 12.40 5.51
C ASP A 81 3.54 13.21 5.97
N ASP A 82 2.61 13.49 5.05
CA ASP A 82 1.34 14.17 5.32
C ASP A 82 0.51 13.43 6.39
N VAL A 83 0.43 12.10 6.29
CA VAL A 83 -0.31 11.30 7.26
C VAL A 83 0.39 11.29 8.62
N ILE A 84 1.72 11.14 8.66
CA ILE A 84 2.50 11.18 9.91
C ILE A 84 2.27 12.52 10.62
N ALA A 85 2.30 13.62 9.88
CA ALA A 85 2.08 14.97 10.42
C ALA A 85 0.66 15.15 10.98
N LYS A 86 -0.35 14.55 10.35
CA LYS A 86 -1.76 14.62 10.77
C LYS A 86 -2.12 13.67 11.91
N CYS A 87 -1.27 12.68 12.22
CA CYS A 87 -1.59 11.70 13.27
C CYS A 87 -1.65 12.35 14.66
N GLY A 88 -2.78 12.25 15.36
CA GLY A 88 -2.89 12.67 16.76
C GLY A 88 -2.26 11.70 17.77
N ASN A 89 -2.22 12.07 19.05
CA ASN A 89 -1.64 11.24 20.14
C ASN A 89 -2.33 9.87 20.34
N HIS A 90 -3.57 9.72 19.90
CA HIS A 90 -4.33 8.47 20.01
C HIS A 90 -4.09 7.50 18.84
N GLN A 91 -3.30 7.90 17.84
CA GLN A 91 -3.08 7.16 16.59
C GLN A 91 -1.67 6.58 16.52
N ASN A 92 -1.13 6.15 17.66
CA ASN A 92 0.26 5.68 17.78
C ASN A 92 0.57 4.49 16.87
N GLU A 93 -0.35 3.52 16.72
CA GLU A 93 -0.15 2.35 15.85
C GLU A 93 -0.04 2.74 14.37
N VAL A 94 -0.91 3.64 13.89
CA VAL A 94 -0.89 4.13 12.51
C VAL A 94 0.37 4.95 12.25
N ARG A 95 0.71 5.86 13.16
CA ARG A 95 1.92 6.68 13.09
C ARG A 95 3.17 5.80 13.00
N GLN A 96 3.28 4.78 13.85
CA GLN A 96 4.42 3.86 13.85
C GLN A 96 4.51 3.09 12.53
N GLN A 97 3.40 2.52 12.04
CA GLN A 97 3.42 1.82 10.76
C GLN A 97 3.73 2.75 9.58
N MET A 98 3.28 4.01 9.60
CA MET A 98 3.62 4.99 8.57
C MET A 98 5.10 5.39 8.63
N GLN A 99 5.68 5.54 9.82
CA GLN A 99 7.13 5.77 9.97
C GLN A 99 7.94 4.61 9.39
N THR A 100 7.59 3.37 9.76
CA THR A 100 8.19 2.18 9.17
C THR A 100 8.03 2.16 7.64
N LEU A 101 6.85 2.51 7.13
CA LEU A 101 6.64 2.61 5.68
C LEU A 101 7.57 3.65 5.03
N GLY A 102 7.72 4.83 5.64
CA GLY A 102 8.62 5.89 5.16
C GLY A 102 10.08 5.41 5.07
N GLU A 103 10.58 4.75 6.11
CA GLU A 103 11.92 4.15 6.14
C GLU A 103 12.09 3.08 5.05
N LEU A 104 11.09 2.22 4.85
CA LEU A 104 11.13 1.18 3.82
C LEU A 104 11.11 1.80 2.41
N LEU A 105 10.30 2.82 2.18
CA LEU A 105 10.22 3.54 0.90
C LEU A 105 11.50 4.32 0.57
N ALA A 106 12.26 4.77 1.57
CA ALA A 106 13.55 5.43 1.36
C ALA A 106 14.58 4.47 0.74
N ASN A 107 14.51 3.18 1.09
CA ASN A 107 15.43 2.14 0.64
C ASN A 107 15.04 1.46 -0.68
N ILE A 108 13.84 1.74 -1.22
CA ILE A 108 13.35 1.16 -2.48
C ILE A 108 13.46 2.21 -3.58
N GLN A 109 14.19 1.88 -4.66
CA GLN A 109 14.34 2.74 -5.82
C GLN A 109 14.22 1.94 -7.14
N PRO A 110 13.53 2.47 -8.18
CA PRO A 110 12.60 3.60 -8.10
C PRO A 110 11.32 3.20 -7.36
N VAL A 111 10.70 4.12 -6.61
CA VAL A 111 9.33 3.91 -6.09
C VAL A 111 8.35 4.10 -7.26
N PRO A 112 7.37 3.18 -7.45
CA PRO A 112 6.32 3.38 -8.45
C PRO A 112 5.59 4.71 -8.25
N ASP A 113 5.16 5.32 -9.34
CA ASP A 113 4.37 6.54 -9.26
C ASP A 113 2.97 6.28 -8.68
N LEU A 114 2.28 7.35 -8.32
CA LEU A 114 0.96 7.27 -7.73
C LEU A 114 -0.08 6.62 -8.66
N GLU A 115 0.00 6.88 -9.96
CA GLU A 115 -0.94 6.34 -10.96
C GLU A 115 -0.80 4.82 -11.11
N GLN A 116 0.42 4.32 -11.05
CA GLN A 116 0.71 2.89 -11.05
C GLN A 116 0.12 2.22 -9.82
N PHE A 117 0.22 2.84 -8.64
CA PHE A 117 -0.46 2.32 -7.46
C PHE A 117 -1.99 2.37 -7.61
N ARG A 118 -2.54 3.50 -8.07
CA ARG A 118 -3.98 3.69 -8.28
C ARG A 118 -4.58 2.65 -9.21
N ARG A 119 -3.89 2.30 -10.29
CA ARG A 119 -4.31 1.27 -11.25
C ARG A 119 -4.64 -0.05 -10.56
N TRP A 120 -3.88 -0.42 -9.52
CA TRP A 120 -4.02 -1.70 -8.82
C TRP A 120 -4.91 -1.65 -7.57
N LEU A 121 -5.28 -0.46 -7.08
CA LEU A 121 -6.16 -0.30 -5.91
C LEU A 121 -7.46 -1.12 -6.01
N PRO A 122 -8.24 -1.07 -7.11
CA PRO A 122 -9.51 -1.79 -7.20
C PRO A 122 -9.37 -3.30 -7.02
N TYR A 123 -8.22 -3.87 -7.42
CA TYR A 123 -7.94 -5.30 -7.28
C TYR A 123 -7.53 -5.64 -5.86
N VAL A 124 -6.66 -4.84 -5.23
CA VAL A 124 -6.18 -5.11 -3.87
C VAL A 124 -7.27 -4.89 -2.82
N ASP A 125 -8.14 -3.88 -3.00
CA ASP A 125 -9.20 -3.60 -2.05
C ASP A 125 -10.19 -4.75 -1.88
N ARG A 126 -10.40 -5.57 -2.91
CA ARG A 126 -11.22 -6.81 -2.83
C ARG A 126 -10.67 -7.84 -1.85
N PHE A 127 -9.37 -7.81 -1.60
CA PHE A 127 -8.66 -8.77 -0.74
C PHE A 127 -8.23 -8.17 0.60
N SER A 128 -8.51 -6.89 0.85
CA SER A 128 -8.22 -6.25 2.13
C SER A 128 -9.37 -6.50 3.11
N PHE A 129 -9.08 -7.22 4.19
CA PHE A 129 -10.08 -7.64 5.19
C PHE A 129 -10.16 -6.69 6.40
N HIS A 130 -9.55 -5.51 6.33
CA HIS A 130 -9.45 -4.63 7.48
C HIS A 130 -10.68 -3.71 7.59
N LYS A 131 -11.39 -3.80 8.73
CA LYS A 131 -12.57 -2.96 9.03
C LYS A 131 -12.22 -1.47 9.01
N PRO A 132 -13.13 -0.58 8.53
CA PRO A 132 -12.91 0.86 8.46
C PRO A 132 -12.84 1.58 9.82
N GLU A 133 -12.88 0.86 10.95
CA GLU A 133 -12.91 1.42 12.31
C GLU A 133 -11.69 2.28 12.65
N ALA A 134 -10.52 2.03 12.06
CA ALA A 134 -9.35 2.91 12.24
C ALA A 134 -9.49 4.25 11.52
N LEU A 135 -10.41 4.37 10.55
CA LEU A 135 -10.47 5.48 9.60
C LEU A 135 -11.39 6.62 10.06
N LYS A 136 -12.50 6.31 10.76
CA LYS A 136 -13.38 7.36 11.31
C LYS A 136 -12.62 8.28 12.25
N THR A 137 -11.83 7.72 13.15
CA THR A 137 -11.10 8.49 14.18
C THR A 137 -9.96 9.35 13.62
N ILE A 138 -9.41 9.02 12.44
CA ILE A 138 -8.32 9.78 11.81
C ILE A 138 -8.84 10.96 10.99
N LEU A 139 -9.93 10.73 10.25
CA LEU A 139 -10.52 11.75 9.38
C LEU A 139 -11.52 12.67 10.13
N GLU A 140 -12.18 12.20 11.18
CA GLU A 140 -13.08 13.07 11.98
C GLU A 140 -12.28 14.01 12.91
N ALA A 141 -11.03 13.68 13.26
CA ALA A 141 -10.16 14.56 14.05
C ALA A 141 -9.51 15.71 13.22
N THR A 142 -9.69 15.71 11.90
CA THR A 142 -9.12 16.72 10.99
C THR A 142 -10.10 17.83 10.58
N VAL A 143 -11.31 17.85 11.17
CA VAL A 143 -12.22 19.00 11.07
C VAL A 143 -12.05 19.88 12.32
N PRO A 144 -11.39 21.04 12.24
CA PRO A 144 -11.49 22.02 13.31
C PRO A 144 -12.92 22.58 13.32
N VAL A 145 -13.55 22.58 14.50
CA VAL A 145 -14.72 23.42 14.78
C VAL A 145 -14.29 24.87 14.82
#